data_AF-A0A069PPU4-F1
#
_entry.id   AF-A0A069PPU4-F1
#
_cell.length_a   1.000
_cell.length_b   1.000
_cell.length_c   1.000
_cell.angle_alpha   90.00
_cell.angle_beta   90.00
_cell.angle_gamma   90.00
#
_symmetry.space_group_name_H-M   'P 1'
#
loop_
_entity.id
_entity.type
_entity.pdbx_description
1 polymer ?
#
loop_
_entity_poly.entity_id
_entity_poly.type
_entity_poly.pdbx_seq_one_letter_code
_entity_poly.pdbx_strand_id
1 'polypeptide(L)'
;MESERAFIGVAALVFAVSAAATIGWSASMSAMGGMPMPGGWTMSMAWMRMCGKTWPGVAASFLGMWVVMMIAMMLPSLLPMLWRYRQAVGGSGGTGERRLGPLTALVSAGYFCVWAAFGMAAFPVGVALAALEMQLPALARAVPAAAGVVVLIAGALQFTAWKARHLACCRAAPVHGRALCADAATAWRHGLRLGLHCCHCCAGLTAVLFVIGVMDLRAMAAVTAAITLERLAPAGERVARAIGAVVAGAGVLLIVQAAGPG
;
A
#
# COMPACT_ATOMS: atom_id res chain seq x y z
N MET A 1 -8.28 13.56 26.96
CA MET A 1 -8.08 12.09 27.12
C MET A 1 -9.20 11.27 26.48
N GLU A 2 -10.48 11.62 26.66
CA GLU A 2 -11.60 10.87 26.06
C GLU A 2 -11.63 10.93 24.52
N SER A 3 -11.37 12.11 23.92
CA SER A 3 -11.27 12.29 22.47
C SER A 3 -10.13 11.46 21.84
N GLU A 4 -9.08 11.18 22.60
CA GLU A 4 -7.91 10.41 22.16
C GLU A 4 -8.20 8.90 22.19
N ARG A 5 -8.81 8.41 23.29
CA ARG A 5 -9.28 7.03 23.41
C ARG A 5 -10.34 6.70 22.37
N ALA A 6 -11.27 7.63 22.11
CA ALA A 6 -12.27 7.48 21.05
C ALA A 6 -11.63 7.40 19.67
N PHE A 7 -10.64 8.25 19.37
CA PHE A 7 -9.91 8.20 18.10
C PHE A 7 -9.17 6.87 17.90
N ILE A 8 -8.43 6.40 18.91
CA ILE A 8 -7.72 5.12 18.85
C ILE A 8 -8.72 3.95 18.72
N GLY A 9 -9.82 3.98 19.46
CA GLY A 9 -10.88 2.97 19.39
C GLY A 9 -11.50 2.89 17.99
N VAL A 10 -11.85 4.03 17.39
CA VAL A 10 -12.39 4.08 16.02
C VAL A 10 -11.36 3.57 15.01
N ALA A 11 -10.09 4.00 15.12
CA ALA A 11 -9.06 3.54 14.20
C ALA A 11 -8.77 2.03 14.33
N ALA A 12 -8.76 1.50 15.56
CA ALA A 12 -8.62 0.07 15.82
C ALA A 12 -9.80 -0.73 15.26
N LEU A 13 -11.03 -0.23 15.41
CA LEU A 13 -12.23 -0.84 14.83
C LEU A 13 -12.16 -0.85 13.29
N VAL A 14 -11.84 0.29 12.68
CA VAL A 14 -11.67 0.40 11.22
C VAL A 14 -10.59 -0.56 10.73
N PHE A 15 -9.46 -0.64 11.43
CA PHE A 15 -8.39 -1.59 11.11
C PHE A 15 -8.88 -3.03 11.19
N ALA A 16 -9.53 -3.42 12.30
CA ALA A 16 -9.99 -4.79 12.52
C ALA A 16 -11.02 -5.23 11.48
N VAL A 17 -12.02 -4.38 11.19
CA VAL A 17 -13.04 -4.65 10.15
C VAL A 17 -12.39 -4.76 8.78
N SER A 18 -11.48 -3.84 8.43
CA SER A 18 -10.80 -3.85 7.13
C SER A 18 -9.88 -5.06 6.96
N ALA A 19 -9.15 -5.44 8.01
CA ALA A 19 -8.29 -6.61 8.02
C ALA A 19 -9.11 -7.90 7.90
N ALA A 20 -10.19 -8.04 8.66
CA ALA A 20 -11.08 -9.20 8.58
C ALA A 20 -11.70 -9.34 7.19
N ALA A 21 -12.18 -8.25 6.59
CA ALA A 21 -12.71 -8.25 5.23
C ALA A 21 -11.64 -8.67 4.20
N THR A 22 -10.42 -8.12 4.31
CA THR A 22 -9.29 -8.45 3.44
C THR A 22 -8.90 -9.93 3.55
N ILE A 23 -8.84 -10.46 4.78
CA ILE A 23 -8.57 -11.88 5.04
C ILE A 23 -9.67 -12.75 4.44
N GLY A 24 -10.94 -12.38 4.64
CA GLY A 24 -12.09 -13.07 4.06
C GLY A 24 -12.01 -13.15 2.55
N TRP A 25 -11.80 -12.03 1.85
CA TRP A 25 -11.66 -12.03 0.39
C TRP A 25 -10.44 -12.80 -0.11
N SER A 26 -9.31 -12.69 0.58
CA SER A 26 -8.09 -13.43 0.22
C SER A 26 -8.26 -14.94 0.39
N ALA A 27 -8.94 -15.37 1.46
CA ALA A 27 -9.28 -16.77 1.68
C ALA A 27 -10.27 -17.28 0.63
N SER A 28 -11.32 -16.51 0.31
CA SER A 28 -12.27 -16.86 -0.74
C SER A 28 -11.61 -17.00 -2.11
N MET A 29 -10.69 -16.11 -2.47
CA MET A 29 -9.99 -16.21 -3.76
C MET A 29 -8.93 -17.30 -3.80
N SER A 30 -8.25 -17.57 -2.68
CA SER A 30 -7.37 -18.74 -2.56
C SER A 30 -8.16 -20.05 -2.73
N ALA A 31 -9.38 -20.11 -2.20
CA ALA A 31 -10.28 -21.27 -2.33
C ALA A 31 -10.81 -21.48 -3.75
N MET A 32 -10.96 -20.42 -4.55
CA MET A 32 -11.35 -20.54 -5.96
C MET A 32 -10.21 -21.04 -6.86
N GLY A 33 -8.97 -21.05 -6.36
CA GLY A 33 -7.79 -21.44 -7.12
C GLY A 33 -7.33 -20.39 -8.14
N GLY A 34 -6.07 -20.50 -8.58
CA GLY A 34 -5.51 -19.70 -9.66
C GLY A 34 -5.52 -20.47 -10.99
N MET A 35 -5.51 -19.75 -12.11
CA MET A 35 -5.33 -20.41 -13.42
C MET A 35 -3.85 -20.77 -13.58
N PRO A 36 -3.50 -22.05 -13.84
CA PRO A 36 -2.11 -22.42 -14.12
C PRO A 36 -1.67 -21.80 -15.46
N MET A 37 -0.53 -21.11 -15.45
CA MET A 37 0.04 -20.45 -16.61
C MET A 37 1.33 -21.14 -17.07
N PRO A 38 1.69 -21.04 -18.36
CA PRO A 38 2.99 -21.48 -18.86
C PRO A 38 4.13 -20.83 -18.05
N GLY A 39 5.08 -21.65 -17.57
CA GLY A 39 6.14 -21.19 -16.67
C GLY A 39 5.91 -21.52 -15.19
N GLY A 40 4.92 -22.37 -14.86
CA GLY A 40 4.79 -22.97 -13.53
C GLY A 40 4.25 -22.04 -12.45
N TRP A 41 3.63 -20.92 -12.83
CA TRP A 41 3.02 -19.95 -11.93
C TRP A 41 1.49 -19.90 -12.12
N THR A 42 0.79 -19.26 -11.19
CA THR A 42 -0.68 -19.16 -11.20
C THR A 42 -1.14 -17.71 -11.33
N MET A 43 -2.03 -17.44 -12.29
CA MET A 43 -2.67 -16.13 -12.42
C MET A 43 -3.89 -16.02 -11.50
N SER A 44 -3.99 -14.89 -10.79
CA SER A 44 -5.15 -14.60 -9.94
C SER A 44 -6.40 -14.30 -10.78
N MET A 45 -7.53 -14.88 -10.36
CA MET A 45 -8.85 -14.64 -10.95
C MET A 45 -9.32 -13.17 -10.80
N ALA A 46 -8.69 -12.39 -9.92
CA ALA A 46 -9.03 -10.98 -9.69
C ALA A 46 -8.89 -10.10 -10.95
N TRP A 47 -8.04 -10.50 -11.89
CA TRP A 47 -7.78 -9.77 -13.14
C TRP A 47 -8.69 -10.20 -14.30
N MET A 48 -9.54 -11.20 -14.07
CA MET A 48 -10.42 -11.74 -15.09
C MET A 48 -11.86 -11.29 -14.91
N ARG A 49 -12.53 -11.15 -16.05
CA ARG A 49 -13.96 -10.89 -16.08
C ARG A 49 -14.70 -12.19 -15.79
N MET A 50 -15.28 -12.30 -14.59
CA MET A 50 -16.24 -13.37 -14.32
C MET A 50 -17.47 -13.26 -15.22
N CYS A 51 -17.95 -14.39 -15.74
CA CYS A 51 -19.14 -14.46 -16.58
C CYS A 51 -20.32 -13.73 -15.94
N GLY A 52 -20.96 -12.84 -16.71
CA GLY A 52 -22.16 -12.10 -16.28
C GLY A 52 -21.93 -10.75 -15.60
N LYS A 53 -20.68 -10.31 -15.35
CA LYS A 53 -20.41 -8.95 -14.82
C LYS A 53 -20.02 -7.97 -15.92
N THR A 54 -20.40 -6.70 -15.78
CA THR A 54 -19.95 -5.60 -16.65
C THR A 54 -18.57 -5.10 -16.23
N TRP A 55 -17.78 -4.57 -17.17
CA TRP A 55 -16.45 -4.00 -16.88
C TRP A 55 -16.47 -2.94 -15.75
N PRO A 56 -17.43 -1.99 -15.70
CA PRO A 56 -17.55 -1.07 -14.58
C PRO A 56 -17.83 -1.75 -13.24
N GLY A 57 -18.64 -2.83 -13.24
CA GLY A 57 -18.94 -3.59 -12.03
C GLY A 57 -17.72 -4.33 -11.48
N VAL A 58 -16.87 -4.88 -12.35
CA VAL A 58 -15.59 -5.50 -11.95
C VAL A 58 -14.63 -4.44 -11.42
N ALA A 59 -14.49 -3.30 -12.11
CA ALA A 59 -13.64 -2.20 -11.68
C ALA A 59 -14.08 -1.62 -10.32
N ALA A 60 -15.38 -1.44 -10.09
CA ALA A 60 -15.91 -0.98 -8.81
C ALA A 60 -15.66 -1.99 -7.68
N SER A 61 -15.83 -3.29 -7.96
CA SER A 61 -15.54 -4.36 -6.98
C SER A 61 -14.04 -4.39 -6.62
N PHE A 62 -13.17 -4.30 -7.64
CA PHE A 62 -11.73 -4.23 -7.46
C PHE A 62 -11.35 -2.99 -6.64
N LEU A 63 -11.88 -1.82 -6.99
CA LEU A 63 -11.57 -0.58 -6.29
C LEU A 63 -12.04 -0.62 -4.82
N GLY A 64 -13.23 -1.15 -4.55
CA GLY A 64 -13.73 -1.32 -3.18
C GLY A 64 -12.82 -2.22 -2.36
N MET A 65 -12.45 -3.38 -2.90
CA MET A 65 -11.53 -4.31 -2.26
C MET A 65 -10.14 -3.71 -2.07
N TRP A 66 -9.61 -3.06 -3.11
CA TRP A 66 -8.33 -2.36 -3.10
C TRP A 66 -8.28 -1.32 -2.00
N VAL A 67 -9.30 -0.46 -1.89
CA VAL A 67 -9.34 0.58 -0.85
C VAL A 67 -9.37 -0.04 0.54
N VAL A 68 -10.20 -1.06 0.79
CA VAL A 68 -10.28 -1.73 2.09
C VAL A 68 -8.96 -2.39 2.47
N MET A 69 -8.32 -3.06 1.50
CA MET A 69 -6.99 -3.65 1.66
C MET A 69 -5.93 -2.57 1.96
N MET A 70 -5.92 -1.47 1.21
CA MET A 70 -4.99 -0.37 1.45
C MET A 70 -5.24 0.30 2.81
N ILE A 71 -6.48 0.38 3.28
CA ILE A 71 -6.81 0.80 4.66
C ILE A 71 -6.16 -0.14 5.65
N ALA A 72 -6.35 -1.46 5.52
CA ALA A 72 -5.75 -2.43 6.42
C ALA A 72 -4.21 -2.31 6.46
N MET A 73 -3.57 -2.19 5.30
CA MET A 73 -2.11 -2.14 5.22
C MET A 73 -1.50 -0.80 5.68
N MET A 74 -2.13 0.34 5.35
CA MET A 74 -1.51 1.65 5.56
C MET A 74 -1.94 2.33 6.85
N LEU A 75 -3.09 1.97 7.42
CA LEU A 75 -3.61 2.58 8.64
C LEU A 75 -2.65 2.50 9.84
N PRO A 76 -1.92 1.37 10.09
CA PRO A 76 -0.91 1.31 11.15
C PRO A 76 0.18 2.38 10.99
N SER A 77 0.61 2.64 9.76
CA SER A 77 1.62 3.65 9.46
C SER A 77 1.06 5.08 9.49
N LEU A 78 -0.23 5.25 9.22
CA LEU A 78 -0.93 6.53 9.16
C LEU A 78 -1.30 7.06 10.56
N LEU A 79 -1.63 6.17 11.49
CA LEU A 79 -1.95 6.47 12.89
C LEU A 79 -0.99 7.44 13.59
N PRO A 80 0.34 7.20 13.63
CA PRO A 80 1.27 8.13 14.27
C PRO A 80 1.30 9.50 13.58
N MET A 81 1.08 9.56 12.27
CA MET A 81 1.05 10.81 11.52
C MET A 81 -0.22 11.61 11.82
N LEU A 82 -1.38 10.95 11.90
CA LEU A 82 -2.64 11.57 12.31
C LEU A 82 -2.59 12.07 13.75
N TRP A 83 -1.95 11.32 14.65
CA TRP A 83 -1.76 11.77 16.03
C TRP A 83 -1.00 13.10 16.06
N ARG A 84 0.12 13.20 15.35
CA ARG A 84 0.93 14.43 15.30
C ARG A 84 0.15 15.60 14.72
N TYR A 85 -0.67 15.34 13.69
CA TYR A 85 -1.59 16.34 13.14
C TYR A 85 -2.58 16.85 14.21
N ARG A 86 -3.17 15.94 15.00
CA ARG A 86 -4.08 16.31 16.11
C ARG A 86 -3.38 17.16 17.17
N GLN A 87 -2.13 16.85 17.53
CA GLN A 87 -1.36 17.66 18.47
C GLN A 87 -1.09 19.08 17.94
N ALA A 88 -0.68 19.19 16.67
CA ALA A 88 -0.38 20.49 16.04
C ALA A 88 -1.62 21.40 15.92
N VAL A 89 -2.77 20.81 15.57
CA VAL A 89 -4.04 21.55 15.42
C VAL A 89 -4.67 21.85 16.80
N GLY A 90 -4.58 20.92 17.74
CA GLY A 90 -5.12 21.07 19.10
C GLY A 90 -4.34 22.07 19.96
N GLY A 91 -3.02 22.18 19.77
CA GLY A 91 -2.18 23.17 20.47
C GLY A 91 -2.36 24.62 20.00
N SER A 92 -3.08 24.86 18.89
CA SER A 92 -3.27 26.21 18.32
C SER A 92 -4.39 27.04 18.98
N GLY A 93 -4.82 26.70 20.21
CA GLY A 93 -5.63 27.55 21.10
C GLY A 93 -7.08 27.84 20.71
N GLY A 94 -7.49 27.64 19.46
CA GLY A 94 -8.84 28.00 18.95
C GLY A 94 -9.70 26.86 18.42
N THR A 95 -9.18 25.63 18.32
CA THR A 95 -9.90 24.51 17.70
C THR A 95 -10.53 23.63 18.77
N GLY A 96 -11.84 23.75 19.00
CA GLY A 96 -12.56 22.88 19.94
C GLY A 96 -12.48 21.39 19.54
N GLU A 97 -12.49 20.49 20.53
CA GLU A 97 -12.37 19.02 20.36
C GLU A 97 -13.36 18.45 19.33
N ARG A 98 -14.51 19.12 19.15
CA ARG A 98 -15.56 18.75 18.20
C ARG A 98 -15.19 18.94 16.72
N ARG A 99 -14.23 19.83 16.39
CA ARG A 99 -13.72 20.02 15.01
C ARG A 99 -12.52 19.11 14.68
N LEU A 100 -11.81 18.59 15.69
CA LEU A 100 -10.66 17.71 15.45
C LEU A 100 -11.04 16.41 14.74
N GLY A 101 -12.15 15.78 15.13
CA GLY A 101 -12.64 14.54 14.51
C GLY A 101 -12.86 14.67 13.00
N PRO A 102 -13.73 15.58 12.54
CA PRO A 102 -13.96 15.83 11.12
C PRO A 102 -12.70 16.21 10.34
N LEU A 103 -11.80 17.03 10.91
CA LEU A 103 -10.55 17.40 10.26
C LEU A 103 -9.62 16.18 10.09
N THR A 104 -9.50 15.32 11.10
CA THR A 104 -8.72 14.09 10.96
C THR A 104 -9.31 13.12 9.95
N ALA A 105 -10.65 12.99 9.92
CA ALA A 105 -11.33 12.19 8.92
C ALA A 105 -11.05 12.71 7.51
N LEU A 106 -10.99 14.04 7.33
CA LEU A 106 -10.70 14.66 6.04
C LEU A 106 -9.24 14.47 5.60
N VAL A 107 -8.28 14.49 6.52
CA VAL A 107 -6.88 14.11 6.24
C VAL A 107 -6.80 12.65 5.78
N SER A 108 -7.46 11.73 6.50
CA SER A 108 -7.52 10.32 6.13
C SER A 108 -8.20 10.11 4.78
N ALA A 109 -9.31 10.82 4.51
CA ALA A 109 -10.01 10.75 3.24
C ALA A 109 -9.12 11.21 2.08
N GLY A 110 -8.38 12.32 2.24
CA GLY A 110 -7.40 12.77 1.25
C GLY A 110 -6.29 11.74 1.01
N TYR A 111 -5.78 11.10 2.08
CA TYR A 111 -4.77 10.05 1.99
C TYR A 111 -5.26 8.84 1.18
N PHE A 112 -6.46 8.32 1.50
CA PHE A 112 -7.03 7.17 0.80
C PHE A 112 -7.54 7.50 -0.60
N CYS A 113 -7.86 8.76 -0.89
CA CYS A 113 -8.17 9.21 -2.25
C CYS A 113 -6.98 9.02 -3.20
N VAL A 114 -5.75 9.28 -2.75
CA VAL A 114 -4.53 9.01 -3.53
C VAL A 114 -4.39 7.50 -3.80
N TRP A 115 -4.63 6.66 -2.78
CA TRP A 115 -4.60 5.21 -2.95
C TRP A 115 -5.69 4.67 -3.87
N ALA A 116 -6.88 5.27 -3.83
CA ALA A 116 -7.96 4.95 -4.75
C ALA A 116 -7.59 5.31 -6.19
N ALA A 117 -7.00 6.50 -6.41
CA ALA A 117 -6.50 6.90 -7.73
C ALA A 117 -5.39 5.95 -8.23
N PHE A 118 -4.51 5.50 -7.34
CA PHE A 118 -3.50 4.50 -7.67
C PHE A 118 -4.14 3.15 -8.06
N GLY A 119 -5.15 2.67 -7.32
CA GLY A 119 -5.89 1.46 -7.66
C GLY A 119 -6.62 1.58 -9.00
N MET A 120 -7.21 2.74 -9.28
CA MET A 120 -7.85 3.05 -10.57
C MET A 120 -6.87 3.00 -11.75
N ALA A 121 -5.62 3.42 -11.55
CA ALA A 121 -4.57 3.33 -12.57
C ALA A 121 -4.00 1.90 -12.68
N ALA A 122 -3.84 1.20 -11.56
CA ALA A 122 -3.28 -0.15 -11.51
C ALA A 122 -4.23 -1.20 -12.13
N PHE A 123 -5.55 -1.02 -11.98
CA PHE A 123 -6.54 -1.96 -12.52
C PHE A 123 -6.43 -2.20 -14.04
N PRO A 124 -6.50 -1.16 -14.91
CA PRO A 124 -6.40 -1.36 -16.36
C PRO A 124 -5.03 -1.90 -16.77
N VAL A 125 -3.96 -1.53 -16.07
CA VAL A 125 -2.61 -2.06 -16.33
C VAL A 125 -2.55 -3.56 -16.04
N GLY A 126 -3.10 -3.99 -14.90
CA GLY A 126 -3.15 -5.41 -14.55
C GLY A 126 -4.04 -6.22 -15.50
N VAL A 127 -5.19 -5.68 -15.91
CA VAL A 127 -6.07 -6.30 -16.91
C VAL A 127 -5.37 -6.42 -18.28
N ALA A 128 -4.68 -5.37 -18.74
CA ALA A 128 -3.97 -5.38 -20.00
C ALA A 128 -2.81 -6.38 -19.99
N LEU A 129 -2.05 -6.42 -18.89
CA LEU A 129 -0.95 -7.37 -18.72
C LEU A 129 -1.47 -8.81 -18.70
N ALA A 130 -2.53 -9.09 -17.96
CA ALA A 130 -3.16 -10.41 -17.93
C ALA A 130 -3.67 -10.85 -19.32
N ALA A 131 -4.23 -9.91 -20.10
CA ALA A 131 -4.66 -10.18 -21.47
C ALA A 131 -3.50 -10.52 -22.40
N LEU A 132 -2.38 -9.79 -22.29
CA LEU A 132 -1.17 -10.06 -23.07
C LEU A 132 -0.52 -11.40 -22.70
N GLU A 133 -0.48 -11.74 -21.42
CA GLU A 133 0.05 -13.01 -20.92
C GLU A 133 -0.76 -14.22 -21.43
N MET A 134 -2.08 -14.07 -21.58
CA MET A 134 -2.93 -15.10 -22.19
C MET A 134 -2.72 -15.23 -23.70
N GLN A 135 -2.39 -14.15 -24.41
CA GLN A 135 -2.18 -14.17 -25.86
C GLN A 135 -0.77 -14.65 -26.26
N LEU A 136 0.23 -14.40 -25.43
CA LEU A 136 1.65 -14.63 -25.73
C LEU A 136 2.27 -15.63 -24.74
N PRO A 137 2.31 -16.94 -25.05
CA PRO A 137 2.89 -17.95 -24.17
C PRO A 137 4.41 -17.79 -23.96
N ALA A 138 5.09 -17.02 -24.82
CA ALA A 138 6.48 -16.61 -24.60
C ALA A 138 6.58 -15.55 -23.48
N LEU A 139 5.64 -14.61 -23.42
CA LEU A 139 5.55 -13.60 -22.36
C LEU A 139 5.23 -14.27 -21.03
N ALA A 140 4.24 -15.17 -21.00
CA ALA A 140 3.86 -15.92 -19.80
C ALA A 140 5.04 -16.67 -19.15
N ARG A 141 5.93 -17.26 -19.97
CA ARG A 141 7.15 -17.93 -19.49
C ARG A 141 8.21 -16.97 -18.95
N ALA A 142 8.22 -15.72 -19.41
CA ALA A 142 9.16 -14.70 -18.93
C ALA A 142 8.67 -14.01 -17.65
N VAL A 143 7.40 -14.16 -17.25
CA VAL A 143 6.81 -13.51 -16.07
C VAL A 143 7.60 -13.79 -14.79
N PRO A 144 8.01 -15.03 -14.44
CA PRO A 144 8.79 -15.27 -13.23
C PRO A 144 10.14 -14.56 -13.21
N ALA A 145 10.82 -14.47 -14.36
CA ALA A 145 12.08 -13.75 -14.48
C ALA A 145 11.87 -12.23 -14.39
N ALA A 146 10.87 -11.69 -15.10
CA ALA A 146 10.49 -10.28 -15.03
C ALA A 146 10.07 -9.88 -13.61
N ALA A 147 9.34 -10.75 -12.91
CA ALA A 147 8.98 -10.61 -11.52
C ALA A 147 10.23 -10.47 -10.63
N GLY A 148 11.19 -11.39 -10.78
CA GLY A 148 12.47 -11.32 -10.07
C GLY A 148 13.24 -10.03 -10.34
N VAL A 149 13.25 -9.54 -11.58
CA VAL A 149 13.88 -8.26 -11.95
C VAL A 149 13.19 -7.08 -11.27
N VAL A 150 11.85 -7.04 -11.26
CA VAL A 150 11.10 -5.96 -10.56
C VAL A 150 11.39 -5.99 -9.06
N VAL A 151 11.41 -7.18 -8.44
CA VAL A 151 11.75 -7.35 -7.02
C VAL A 151 13.19 -6.89 -6.75
N LEU A 152 14.14 -7.22 -7.63
CA LEU A 152 15.53 -6.78 -7.52
C LEU A 152 15.66 -5.25 -7.61
N ILE A 153 15.00 -4.63 -8.59
CA ILE A 153 14.97 -3.17 -8.74
C ILE A 153 14.34 -2.52 -7.51
N ALA A 154 13.23 -3.06 -7.00
CA ALA A 154 12.58 -2.57 -5.78
C ALA A 154 13.50 -2.65 -4.55
N GLY A 155 14.27 -3.73 -4.42
CA GLY A 155 15.31 -3.88 -3.40
C GLY A 155 16.43 -2.86 -3.56
N ALA A 156 16.93 -2.66 -4.79
CA ALA A 156 17.95 -1.65 -5.09
C ALA A 156 17.46 -0.22 -4.80
N LEU A 157 16.19 0.07 -5.07
CA LEU A 157 15.58 1.38 -4.80
C LEU A 157 15.61 1.75 -3.31
N GLN A 158 15.59 0.75 -2.41
CA GLN A 158 15.69 0.98 -0.97
C GLN A 158 17.04 1.58 -0.52
N PHE A 159 18.10 1.40 -1.30
CA PHE A 159 19.42 1.96 -1.01
C PHE A 159 19.62 3.38 -1.54
N THR A 160 18.67 3.91 -2.32
CA THR A 160 18.84 5.22 -2.95
C THR A 160 18.70 6.39 -1.98
N ALA A 161 19.44 7.47 -2.25
CA ALA A 161 19.26 8.76 -1.57
C ALA A 161 17.84 9.33 -1.74
N TRP A 162 17.15 8.94 -2.83
CA TRP A 162 15.75 9.28 -3.06
C TRP A 162 14.83 8.67 -1.99
N LYS A 163 14.96 7.35 -1.72
CA LYS A 163 14.21 6.67 -0.66
C LYS A 163 14.53 7.28 0.70
N ALA A 164 15.81 7.50 1.02
CA ALA A 164 16.23 8.10 2.28
C ALA A 164 15.58 9.49 2.50
N ARG A 165 15.54 10.33 1.46
CA ARG A 165 14.91 11.65 1.49
C ARG A 165 13.40 11.56 1.72
N HIS A 166 12.70 10.68 1.00
CA HIS A 166 11.24 10.51 1.16
C HIS A 166 10.88 9.96 2.54
N LEU A 167 11.66 9.00 3.04
CA LEU A 167 11.49 8.45 4.38
C LEU A 167 11.79 9.49 5.47
N ALA A 168 12.77 10.37 5.25
CA ALA A 168 13.00 11.52 6.12
C ALA A 168 11.81 12.48 6.10
N CYS A 169 11.24 12.81 4.94
CA CYS A 169 10.05 13.66 4.84
C CYS A 169 8.80 13.03 5.49
N CYS A 170 8.59 11.72 5.33
CA CYS A 170 7.48 11.01 5.99
C CYS A 170 7.62 10.96 7.52
N ARG A 171 8.86 10.99 8.04
CA ARG A 171 9.15 11.01 9.49
C ARG A 171 9.26 12.43 10.05
N ALA A 172 9.60 13.39 9.18
CA ALA A 172 9.76 14.78 9.55
C ALA A 172 8.46 15.26 10.19
N ALA A 173 8.60 15.79 11.40
CA ALA A 173 7.52 16.47 12.08
C ALA A 173 6.97 17.56 11.16
N PRO A 174 5.64 17.80 11.09
CA PRO A 174 5.22 19.17 10.84
C PRO A 174 5.92 20.03 11.90
N VAL A 175 6.80 20.92 11.43
CA VAL A 175 7.62 21.80 12.26
C VAL A 175 6.73 22.42 13.33
N HIS A 176 7.11 22.25 14.60
CA HIS A 176 6.45 22.77 15.80
C HIS A 176 6.37 24.30 15.79
N GLY A 177 5.57 24.88 14.90
CA GLY A 177 5.50 26.34 14.77
C GLY A 177 4.68 26.88 13.61
N ARG A 178 4.27 26.07 12.63
CA ARG A 178 3.23 26.50 11.68
C ARG A 178 1.88 26.11 12.27
N ALA A 179 1.16 27.09 12.81
CA ALA A 179 -0.26 26.96 13.10
C ALA A 179 -0.95 26.45 11.84
N LEU A 180 -1.27 25.16 11.80
CA LEU A 180 -2.08 24.59 10.73
C LEU A 180 -3.46 25.21 10.91
N CYS A 181 -3.85 26.09 9.98
CA CYS A 181 -5.20 26.63 9.98
C CYS A 181 -6.20 25.46 10.06
N ALA A 182 -7.15 25.57 10.99
CA ALA A 182 -8.23 24.60 11.20
C ALA A 182 -9.29 24.70 10.09
N ASP A 183 -8.83 24.64 8.84
CA ASP A 183 -9.63 24.75 7.64
C ASP A 183 -9.68 23.40 6.91
N ALA A 184 -10.87 23.07 6.40
CA ALA A 184 -11.14 21.81 5.70
C ALA A 184 -10.26 21.67 4.45
N ALA A 185 -10.06 22.76 3.68
CA ALA A 185 -9.22 22.71 2.50
C ALA A 185 -7.75 22.42 2.84
N THR A 186 -7.27 22.95 3.98
CA THR A 186 -5.90 22.70 4.46
C THR A 186 -5.73 21.25 4.92
N ALA A 187 -6.71 20.69 5.64
CA ALA A 187 -6.73 19.30 6.07
C ALA A 187 -6.74 18.33 4.86
N TRP A 188 -7.60 18.58 3.87
CA TRP A 188 -7.67 17.80 2.64
C TRP A 188 -6.35 17.80 1.86
N ARG A 189 -5.77 18.99 1.62
CA ARG A 189 -4.47 19.15 0.95
C ARG A 189 -3.34 18.48 1.73
N HIS A 190 -3.40 18.50 3.06
CA HIS A 190 -2.43 17.81 3.91
C HIS A 190 -2.53 16.29 3.73
N GLY A 191 -3.75 15.73 3.74
CA GLY A 191 -4.01 14.31 3.43
C GLY A 191 -3.49 13.88 2.06
N LEU A 192 -3.76 14.66 1.01
CA LEU A 192 -3.28 14.38 -0.35
C LEU A 192 -1.74 14.36 -0.42
N ARG A 193 -1.06 15.36 0.16
CA ARG A 193 0.41 15.39 0.20
C ARG A 193 0.98 14.20 0.96
N LEU A 194 0.36 13.84 2.08
CA LEU A 194 0.76 12.68 2.88
C LEU A 194 0.61 11.37 2.08
N GLY A 195 -0.51 11.23 1.36
CA GLY A 195 -0.76 10.10 0.47
C GLY A 195 0.30 10.01 -0.62
N LEU A 196 0.55 11.11 -1.35
CA LEU A 196 1.57 11.15 -2.41
C LEU A 196 2.96 10.82 -1.90
N HIS A 197 3.40 11.40 -0.78
CA HIS A 197 4.69 11.05 -0.18
C HIS A 197 4.76 9.59 0.24
N CYS A 198 3.64 9.04 0.73
CA CYS A 198 3.57 7.62 1.08
C CYS A 198 3.68 6.71 -0.14
N CYS A 199 2.96 7.02 -1.23
CA CYS A 199 3.03 6.26 -2.47
C CYS A 199 4.45 6.28 -3.04
N HIS A 200 5.14 7.43 -3.07
CA HIS A 200 6.52 7.50 -3.52
C HIS A 200 7.45 6.70 -2.60
N CYS A 201 7.37 6.90 -1.28
CA CYS A 201 8.23 6.18 -0.33
C CYS A 201 8.05 4.65 -0.40
N CYS A 202 6.81 4.19 -0.55
CA CYS A 202 6.48 2.77 -0.54
C CYS A 202 6.47 2.12 -1.94
N ALA A 203 6.71 2.89 -3.02
CA ALA A 203 6.54 2.44 -4.40
C ALA A 203 7.23 1.11 -4.71
N GLY A 204 8.47 0.92 -4.24
CA GLY A 204 9.20 -0.34 -4.42
C GLY A 204 8.52 -1.53 -3.75
N LEU A 205 8.11 -1.40 -2.49
CA LEU A 205 7.42 -2.48 -1.76
C LEU A 205 6.02 -2.74 -2.31
N THR A 206 5.33 -1.69 -2.77
CA THR A 206 4.06 -1.85 -3.49
C THR A 206 4.26 -2.60 -4.79
N ALA A 207 5.30 -2.30 -5.57
CA ALA A 207 5.62 -3.05 -6.80
C ALA A 207 5.91 -4.52 -6.51
N VAL A 208 6.65 -4.84 -5.44
CA VAL A 208 6.88 -6.21 -4.97
C VAL A 208 5.55 -6.91 -4.66
N LEU A 209 4.63 -6.22 -3.96
CA LEU A 209 3.30 -6.76 -3.65
C LEU A 209 2.51 -7.09 -4.94
N PHE A 210 2.55 -6.23 -5.95
CA PHE A 210 1.87 -6.49 -7.23
C PHE A 210 2.39 -7.73 -7.93
N VAL A 211 3.72 -7.88 -7.96
CA VAL A 211 4.40 -8.95 -8.68
C VAL A 211 4.25 -10.30 -8.00
N ILE A 212 4.41 -10.35 -6.67
CA ILE A 212 4.22 -11.59 -5.90
C ILE A 212 2.73 -11.99 -5.89
N GLY A 213 1.85 -10.98 -5.95
CA GLY A 213 0.42 -11.15 -5.99
C GLY A 213 -0.23 -10.27 -4.94
N VAL A 214 -1.08 -9.34 -5.40
CA VAL A 214 -1.83 -8.42 -4.56
C VAL A 214 -2.65 -9.15 -3.49
N MET A 215 -2.94 -10.44 -3.69
CA MET A 215 -3.80 -11.26 -2.84
C MET A 215 -3.08 -12.21 -1.90
N ASP A 216 -1.76 -12.27 -1.95
CA ASP A 216 -1.00 -13.11 -1.05
C ASP A 216 -0.96 -12.46 0.35
N LEU A 217 -1.67 -13.07 1.31
CA LEU A 217 -1.75 -12.57 2.68
C LEU A 217 -0.37 -12.46 3.35
N ARG A 218 0.58 -13.34 3.00
CA ARG A 218 1.93 -13.32 3.58
C ARG A 218 2.71 -12.13 3.04
N ALA A 219 2.61 -11.86 1.73
CA ALA A 219 3.21 -10.70 1.07
C ALA A 219 2.60 -9.40 1.60
N MET A 220 1.28 -9.32 1.76
CA MET A 220 0.61 -8.17 2.39
C MET A 220 1.13 -7.91 3.80
N ALA A 221 1.19 -8.96 4.63
CA ALA A 221 1.65 -8.84 6.01
C ALA A 221 3.13 -8.41 6.06
N ALA A 222 3.98 -9.02 5.23
CA ALA A 222 5.41 -8.69 5.14
C ALA A 222 5.63 -7.24 4.68
N VAL A 223 4.94 -6.80 3.63
CA VAL A 223 5.04 -5.42 3.11
C VAL A 223 4.50 -4.42 4.13
N THR A 224 3.38 -4.72 4.79
CA THR A 224 2.82 -3.87 5.85
C THR A 224 3.81 -3.72 7.01
N ALA A 225 4.39 -4.83 7.47
CA ALA A 225 5.39 -4.84 8.51
C ALA A 225 6.64 -4.06 8.09
N ALA A 226 7.14 -4.27 6.87
CA ALA A 226 8.28 -3.55 6.31
C ALA A 226 8.04 -2.03 6.29
N ILE A 227 6.92 -1.58 5.72
CA ILE A 227 6.57 -0.15 5.65
C ILE A 227 6.43 0.45 7.06
N THR A 228 5.80 -0.27 7.97
CA THR A 228 5.58 0.16 9.35
C THR A 228 6.91 0.26 10.10
N LEU A 229 7.80 -0.73 9.95
CA LEU A 229 9.13 -0.74 10.54
C LEU A 229 10.02 0.37 9.99
N GLU A 230 10.02 0.61 8.67
CA GLU A 230 10.77 1.71 8.06
C GLU A 230 10.38 3.07 8.64
N ARG A 231 9.07 3.25 8.91
CA ARG A 231 8.52 4.53 9.39
C ARG A 231 8.66 4.72 10.89
N LEU A 232 8.49 3.67 11.68
CA LEU A 232 8.48 3.74 13.14
C LEU A 232 9.86 3.52 13.78
N ALA A 233 10.77 2.80 13.11
CA ALA A 233 12.05 2.50 13.71
C ALA A 233 12.91 3.77 13.90
N PRO A 234 13.59 3.92 15.05
CA PRO A 234 14.48 5.06 15.32
C PRO A 234 15.63 5.13 14.30
N ALA A 235 16.03 3.99 13.72
CA ALA A 235 17.01 3.87 12.65
C ALA A 235 16.36 3.48 11.29
N GLY A 236 15.24 4.12 10.92
CA GLY A 236 14.47 3.78 9.72
C GLY A 236 15.27 3.66 8.41
N GLU A 237 16.36 4.40 8.24
CA GLU A 237 17.23 4.25 7.07
C GLU A 237 18.02 2.94 7.07
N ARG A 238 18.55 2.51 8.25
CA ARG A 238 19.21 1.21 8.38
C ARG A 238 18.23 0.06 8.17
N VAL A 239 17.00 0.21 8.68
CA VAL A 239 15.92 -0.76 8.47
C VAL A 239 15.52 -0.84 7.01
N ALA A 240 15.37 0.29 6.31
CA ALA A 240 15.09 0.31 4.87
C ALA A 240 16.20 -0.37 4.06
N ARG A 241 17.48 -0.14 4.39
CA ARG A 241 18.61 -0.84 3.75
C ARG A 241 18.63 -2.34 4.02
N ALA A 242 18.30 -2.77 5.25
CA ALA A 242 18.19 -4.19 5.58
C ALA A 242 17.05 -4.86 4.81
N ILE A 243 15.87 -4.23 4.75
CA ILE A 243 14.74 -4.68 3.94
C ILE A 243 15.13 -4.71 2.46
N GLY A 244 15.83 -3.68 1.97
CA GLY A 244 16.37 -3.61 0.62
C GLY A 244 17.28 -4.78 0.29
N ALA A 245 18.18 -5.17 1.20
CA ALA A 245 19.08 -6.31 1.02
C ALA A 245 18.30 -7.62 0.93
N VAL A 246 17.31 -7.83 1.81
CA VAL A 246 16.46 -9.02 1.79
C VAL A 246 15.65 -9.10 0.51
N VAL A 247 15.02 -7.99 0.10
CA VAL A 247 14.20 -7.92 -1.12
C VAL A 247 15.07 -8.10 -2.36
N ALA A 248 16.24 -7.46 -2.43
CA ALA A 248 17.18 -7.63 -3.54
C ALA A 248 17.67 -9.08 -3.63
N GLY A 249 18.03 -9.69 -2.49
CA GLY A 249 18.42 -11.11 -2.43
C GLY A 249 17.30 -12.04 -2.91
N ALA A 250 16.06 -11.80 -2.48
CA ALA A 250 14.90 -12.53 -2.97
C ALA A 250 14.71 -12.36 -4.49
N GLY A 251 14.89 -11.15 -5.02
CA GLY A 251 14.85 -10.89 -6.46
C GLY A 251 15.90 -11.66 -7.25
N VAL A 252 17.15 -11.70 -6.77
CA VAL A 252 18.22 -12.51 -7.37
C VAL A 252 17.86 -13.99 -7.35
N LEU A 253 17.38 -14.50 -6.20
CA LEU A 253 16.95 -15.90 -6.09
C LEU A 253 15.84 -16.23 -7.08
N LEU A 254 14.83 -15.38 -7.24
CA LEU A 254 13.76 -15.58 -8.22
C LEU A 254 14.28 -15.63 -9.65
N ILE A 255 15.24 -14.76 -10.02
CA ILE A 255 15.87 -14.77 -11.34
C ILE A 255 16.66 -16.06 -11.56
N VAL A 256 17.43 -16.50 -10.58
CA VAL A 256 18.23 -17.74 -10.66
C VAL A 256 17.31 -18.96 -10.79
N GLN A 257 16.23 -19.04 -10.02
CA GLN A 257 15.25 -20.13 -10.11
C GLN A 257 14.54 -20.14 -11.47
N ALA A 258 14.26 -18.97 -12.04
CA ALA A 258 13.68 -18.86 -13.38
C ALA A 258 14.66 -19.18 -14.52
N ALA A 259 15.98 -19.05 -14.28
CA ALA A 259 17.04 -19.34 -15.25
C ALA A 259 17.64 -20.75 -15.12
N GLY A 260 17.40 -21.44 -14.01
CA GLY A 260 17.83 -22.83 -13.81
C GLY A 260 17.11 -23.77 -14.78
N PRO A 261 17.76 -24.86 -15.22
CA PRO A 261 17.12 -25.84 -16.09
C PRO A 261 16.00 -26.55 -15.30
N GLY A 262 14.76 -26.16 -15.57
CA GLY A 262 13.55 -26.92 -15.24
C GLY A 262 13.23 -27.95 -16.32
#